data_AF-A0A7J4PX36-F1
#
_entry.id   AF-A0A7J4PX36-F1
#
_cell.length_a   1.000
_cell.length_b   1.000
_cell.length_c   1.000
_cell.angle_alpha   90.00
_cell.angle_beta   90.00
_cell.angle_gamma   90.00
#
_symmetry.space_group_name_H-M   'P 1'
#
loop_
_entity.id
_entity.type
_entity.pdbx_description
1 polymer ?
#
loop_
_entity_poly.entity_id
_entity_poly.type
_entity_poly.pdbx_seq_one_letter_code
_entity_poly.pdbx_strand_id
1 'polypeptide(L)'
;MFFGGKPKPEAVSLSALDSLLNSSFDSKLAWLEARASRTAKELLSARSRFSEACRRFEEVTAEPQLEYFFIDNVNFIKGQKLAYSKALRRIIVEWDASDGEAPTIHGRYNAMLSNAETFVNEVLRANTNFKKVLQAYPDHLDLFKGSFSLIEKLTESLRGELNRAAPALSEYRNLRAQLSKLHSLKEETEAMEGDISMNEAAGSGPESTEGNEEQRISEELSSKQNELSEIERESSLLHQKITHLTGPLERPSKKFDHIVQRKGGLNAFIKEPVESLGSESDYSSFKVLINEMAEQLDAGSIETKNAARLKESIAELLDADIYSMASRYRLLVHKTSDLREAVSALEGRLARLREAKNSSRRASESKESMKRRATEAAARMDGVKAEVERLFLEYYNRRISIMIGQ
;
A
#
# COMPACT_ATOMS: atom_id res chain seq x y z
N MET A 1 -11.82 -4.24 -63.43
CA MET A 1 -12.00 -4.83 -62.09
C MET A 1 -10.67 -4.72 -61.36
N PHE A 2 -10.52 -3.75 -60.44
CA PHE A 2 -9.33 -3.65 -59.60
C PHE A 2 -9.52 -4.55 -58.38
N PHE A 3 -8.90 -5.73 -58.37
CA PHE A 3 -8.74 -6.53 -57.17
C PHE A 3 -7.69 -5.86 -56.26
N GLY A 4 -8.09 -4.79 -55.58
CA GLY A 4 -7.32 -4.19 -54.49
C GLY A 4 -7.44 -5.09 -53.27
N GLY A 5 -6.52 -6.05 -53.10
CA GLY A 5 -6.39 -6.79 -51.86
C GLY A 5 -6.27 -5.80 -50.69
N LYS A 6 -7.07 -5.99 -49.64
CA LYS A 6 -7.02 -5.14 -48.44
C LYS A 6 -5.55 -5.06 -47.98
N PRO A 7 -4.97 -3.86 -47.79
CA PRO A 7 -3.58 -3.74 -47.35
C PRO A 7 -3.36 -4.59 -46.10
N LYS A 8 -2.27 -5.35 -46.08
CA LYS A 8 -1.88 -6.17 -44.93
C LYS A 8 -1.57 -5.23 -43.76
N PRO A 9 -1.94 -5.61 -42.51
CA PRO A 9 -1.60 -4.80 -41.34
C PRO A 9 -0.08 -4.64 -41.22
N GLU A 10 0.38 -3.42 -40.99
CA GLU A 10 1.77 -3.14 -40.61
C GLU A 10 1.97 -3.54 -39.14
N ALA A 11 2.93 -4.41 -38.85
CA ALA A 11 3.25 -4.79 -37.48
C ALA A 11 4.06 -3.69 -36.81
N VAL A 12 3.58 -3.15 -35.69
CA VAL A 12 4.19 -1.99 -35.01
C VAL A 12 4.39 -2.31 -33.54
N SER A 13 5.60 -2.11 -33.02
CA SER A 13 5.86 -2.26 -31.59
C SER A 13 5.22 -1.12 -30.80
N LEU A 14 4.82 -1.38 -29.54
CA LEU A 14 4.29 -0.34 -28.66
C LEU A 14 5.20 0.89 -28.57
N SER A 15 6.52 0.68 -28.47
CA SER A 15 7.53 1.76 -28.43
C SER A 15 7.59 2.63 -29.69
N ALA A 16 7.13 2.12 -30.84
CA ALA A 16 7.11 2.85 -32.10
C ALA A 16 5.80 3.60 -32.35
N LEU A 17 4.75 3.38 -31.54
CA LEU A 17 3.43 3.94 -31.79
C LEU A 17 3.37 5.46 -31.66
N ASP A 18 4.10 6.06 -30.72
CA ASP A 18 4.15 7.53 -30.59
C ASP A 18 4.79 8.19 -31.82
N SER A 19 5.89 7.60 -32.32
CA SER A 19 6.55 8.07 -33.54
C SER A 19 5.64 7.90 -34.76
N LEU A 20 4.93 6.76 -34.84
CA LEU A 20 3.98 6.51 -35.91
C LEU A 20 2.79 7.47 -35.87
N LEU A 21 2.26 7.77 -34.69
CA LEU A 21 1.18 8.74 -34.51
C LEU A 21 1.63 10.13 -34.93
N ASN A 22 2.79 10.60 -34.46
CA ASN A 22 3.32 11.91 -34.82
C ASN A 22 3.55 12.03 -36.34
N SER A 23 4.18 11.03 -36.97
CA SER A 23 4.42 11.03 -38.42
C SER A 23 3.12 10.96 -39.24
N SER A 24 2.12 10.19 -38.79
CA SER A 24 0.80 10.11 -39.44
C SER A 24 0.03 11.42 -39.32
N PHE A 25 0.09 12.05 -38.15
CA PHE A 25 -0.50 13.35 -37.89
C PHE A 25 0.15 14.46 -38.75
N ASP A 26 1.48 14.50 -38.79
CA ASP A 26 2.22 15.45 -39.61
C ASP A 26 1.95 15.24 -41.10
N SER A 27 1.84 13.98 -41.56
CA SER A 27 1.45 13.66 -42.94
C SER A 27 0.05 14.16 -43.27
N LYS A 28 -0.92 13.96 -42.36
CA LYS A 28 -2.30 14.47 -42.51
C LYS A 28 -2.35 16.00 -42.54
N LEU A 29 -1.42 16.65 -41.85
CA LEU A 29 -1.27 18.11 -41.79
C LEU A 29 -0.20 18.68 -42.73
N ALA A 30 0.27 17.93 -43.73
CA ALA A 30 1.25 18.45 -44.69
C ALA A 30 0.76 19.72 -45.42
N TRP A 31 -0.55 19.84 -45.62
CA TRP A 31 -1.16 21.06 -46.18
C TRP A 31 -0.99 22.28 -45.26
N LEU A 32 -0.99 22.08 -43.94
CA LEU A 32 -0.79 23.14 -42.95
C LEU A 32 0.65 23.65 -43.05
N GLU A 33 1.64 22.76 -43.19
CA GLU A 33 3.03 23.14 -43.40
C GLU A 33 3.18 24.07 -44.63
N ALA A 34 2.57 23.70 -45.76
CA ALA A 34 2.63 24.50 -46.97
C ALA A 34 2.04 25.92 -46.80
N ARG A 35 0.99 26.06 -45.99
CA ARG A 35 0.29 27.36 -45.79
C ARG A 35 0.88 28.18 -44.65
N ALA A 36 1.11 27.56 -43.50
CA ALA A 36 1.63 28.21 -42.31
C ALA A 36 3.10 28.61 -42.46
N SER A 37 3.92 27.86 -43.20
CA SER A 37 5.33 28.22 -43.45
C SER A 37 5.48 29.57 -44.16
N ARG A 38 4.57 29.89 -45.08
CA ARG A 38 4.57 31.20 -45.76
C ARG A 38 4.26 32.32 -44.77
N THR A 39 3.16 32.19 -44.03
CA THR A 39 2.75 33.17 -43.02
C THR A 39 3.84 33.35 -41.96
N ALA A 40 4.47 32.26 -41.53
CA ALA A 40 5.59 32.26 -40.60
C ALA A 40 6.78 33.07 -41.12
N LYS A 41 7.21 32.84 -42.36
CA LYS A 41 8.30 33.61 -42.99
C LYS A 41 7.97 35.09 -43.10
N GLU A 42 6.73 35.40 -43.51
CA GLU A 42 6.26 36.79 -43.60
C GLU A 42 6.21 37.46 -42.23
N LEU A 43 5.83 36.71 -41.17
CA LEU A 43 5.79 37.19 -39.79
C LEU A 43 7.19 37.54 -39.27
N LEU A 44 8.18 36.68 -39.52
CA LEU A 44 9.59 36.95 -39.18
C LEU A 44 10.14 38.16 -39.95
N SER A 45 9.76 38.33 -41.22
CA SER A 45 10.14 39.51 -42.01
C SER A 45 9.50 40.78 -41.46
N ALA A 46 8.21 40.74 -41.14
CA ALA A 46 7.47 41.87 -40.56
C ALA A 46 8.06 42.28 -39.20
N ARG A 47 8.43 41.29 -38.38
CA ARG A 47 9.15 41.49 -37.12
C ARG A 47 10.49 42.18 -37.32
N SER A 48 11.31 41.73 -38.27
CA SER A 48 12.60 42.38 -38.57
C SER A 48 12.41 43.84 -38.97
N ARG A 49 11.40 44.15 -39.79
CA ARG A 49 11.03 45.53 -40.14
C ARG A 49 10.57 46.34 -38.93
N PHE A 50 9.80 45.73 -38.02
CA PHE A 50 9.39 46.39 -36.78
C PHE A 50 10.59 46.70 -35.88
N SER A 51 11.53 45.75 -35.75
CA SER A 51 12.77 45.95 -34.99
C SER A 51 13.60 47.11 -35.54
N GLU A 52 13.77 47.16 -36.87
CA GLU A 52 14.47 48.26 -37.53
C GLU A 52 13.74 49.60 -37.33
N ALA A 53 12.40 49.61 -37.39
CA ALA A 53 11.60 50.80 -37.11
C ALA A 53 11.78 51.28 -35.66
N CYS A 54 11.85 50.37 -34.69
CA CYS A 54 12.14 50.73 -33.29
C CYS A 54 13.53 51.36 -33.12
N ARG A 55 14.54 50.82 -33.80
CA ARG A 55 15.91 51.37 -33.82
C ARG A 55 15.93 52.78 -34.41
N ARG A 56 15.31 52.97 -35.57
CA ARG A 56 15.20 54.29 -36.20
C ARG A 56 14.44 55.28 -35.33
N PHE A 57 13.35 54.86 -34.68
CA PHE A 57 12.58 55.71 -33.77
C PHE A 57 13.41 56.15 -32.55
N GLU A 58 14.25 55.27 -32.00
CA GLU A 58 15.16 55.62 -30.92
C GLU A 58 16.15 56.71 -31.34
N GLU A 59 16.75 56.59 -32.53
CA GLU A 59 17.74 57.51 -33.10
C GLU A 59 17.16 58.90 -33.44
N VAL A 60 15.84 59.05 -33.53
CA VAL A 60 15.19 60.35 -33.77
C VAL A 60 15.50 61.34 -32.63
N THR A 61 16.12 62.47 -32.96
CA THR A 61 16.44 63.55 -32.01
C THR A 61 15.46 64.73 -32.07
N ALA A 62 14.38 64.61 -32.85
CA ALA A 62 13.37 65.65 -33.00
C ALA A 62 12.76 66.08 -31.65
N GLU A 63 12.40 67.35 -31.53
CA GLU A 63 11.63 67.86 -30.39
C GLU A 63 10.22 67.26 -30.42
N PRO A 64 9.62 66.93 -29.25
CA PRO A 64 8.25 66.46 -29.18
C PRO A 64 7.28 67.53 -29.70
N GLN A 65 6.27 67.12 -30.44
CA GLN A 65 5.16 67.98 -30.84
C GLN A 65 4.26 68.21 -29.63
N LEU A 66 4.26 69.45 -29.12
CA LEU A 66 3.58 69.82 -27.87
C LEU A 66 2.19 70.43 -28.07
N GLU A 67 1.66 70.45 -29.28
CA GLU A 67 0.38 71.11 -29.60
C GLU A 67 -0.79 70.64 -28.71
N TYR A 68 -0.66 69.46 -28.09
CA TYR A 68 -1.66 68.86 -27.20
C TYR A 68 -1.22 68.77 -25.72
N PHE A 69 -0.07 69.32 -25.35
CA PHE A 69 0.55 69.17 -24.02
C PHE A 69 0.74 70.52 -23.31
N PHE A 70 -0.29 70.98 -22.60
CA PHE A 70 -0.26 72.29 -21.93
C PHE A 70 0.55 72.33 -20.61
N ILE A 71 0.97 71.17 -20.06
CA ILE A 71 1.59 71.08 -18.71
C ILE A 71 2.86 70.19 -18.68
N ASP A 72 3.12 69.39 -19.72
CA ASP A 72 4.21 68.41 -19.69
C ASP A 72 5.56 69.01 -20.11
N ASN A 73 6.61 68.72 -19.33
CA ASN A 73 7.97 69.14 -19.61
C ASN A 73 8.56 68.33 -20.80
N VAL A 74 9.15 69.02 -21.78
CA VAL A 74 9.86 68.41 -22.93
C VAL A 74 10.85 67.33 -22.49
N ASN A 75 11.63 67.59 -21.44
CA ASN A 75 12.62 66.64 -20.92
C ASN A 75 11.97 65.39 -20.34
N PHE A 76 10.77 65.52 -19.76
CA PHE A 76 10.00 64.37 -19.28
C PHE A 76 9.54 63.50 -20.46
N ILE A 77 9.02 64.10 -21.54
CA ILE A 77 8.59 63.36 -22.74
C ILE A 77 9.79 62.67 -23.43
N LYS A 78 10.95 63.35 -23.53
CA LYS A 78 12.19 62.74 -24.03
C LYS A 78 12.66 61.55 -23.19
N GLY A 79 12.58 61.66 -21.85
CA GLY A 79 12.87 60.55 -20.94
C GLY A 79 11.92 59.36 -21.13
N GLN A 80 10.62 59.63 -21.32
CA GLN A 80 9.61 58.62 -21.61
C GLN A 80 9.84 57.96 -22.99
N LYS A 81 10.29 58.71 -24.01
CA LYS A 81 10.68 58.15 -25.32
C LYS A 81 11.80 57.11 -25.18
N LEU A 82 12.84 57.42 -24.40
CA LEU A 82 13.94 56.49 -24.16
C LEU A 82 13.46 55.21 -23.45
N ALA A 83 12.60 55.35 -22.44
CA ALA A 83 12.00 54.22 -21.74
C ALA A 83 11.12 53.36 -22.66
N TYR A 84 10.32 54.00 -23.51
CA TYR A 84 9.48 53.33 -24.52
C TYR A 84 10.32 52.55 -25.54
N SER A 85 11.38 53.17 -26.10
CA SER A 85 12.31 52.49 -27.02
C SER A 85 13.03 51.31 -26.36
N LYS A 86 13.34 51.37 -25.06
CA LYS A 86 13.88 50.24 -24.30
C LYS A 86 12.83 49.13 -24.12
N ALA A 87 11.58 49.50 -23.80
CA ALA A 87 10.48 48.54 -23.66
C ALA A 87 10.21 47.79 -24.97
N LEU A 88 10.11 48.49 -26.10
CA LEU A 88 9.91 47.86 -27.41
C LEU A 88 11.04 46.90 -27.78
N ARG A 89 12.30 47.28 -27.55
CA ARG A 89 13.44 46.39 -27.79
C ARG A 89 13.41 45.14 -26.93
N ARG A 90 13.07 45.28 -25.65
CA ARG A 90 12.91 44.14 -24.75
C ARG A 90 11.85 43.16 -25.28
N ILE A 91 10.70 43.67 -25.69
CA ILE A 91 9.61 42.85 -26.25
C ILE A 91 10.08 42.08 -27.51
N ILE A 92 10.88 42.71 -28.37
CA ILE A 92 11.45 42.05 -29.55
C ILE A 92 12.43 40.93 -29.16
N VAL A 93 13.27 41.14 -28.15
CA VAL A 93 14.26 40.15 -27.67
C VAL A 93 13.56 38.96 -27.02
N GLU A 94 12.49 39.20 -26.25
CA GLU A 94 11.72 38.13 -25.59
C GLU A 94 11.05 37.18 -26.61
N TRP A 95 10.73 37.66 -27.81
CA TRP A 95 10.27 36.81 -28.91
C TRP A 95 11.34 35.79 -29.35
N ASP A 96 12.63 36.13 -29.37
CA ASP A 96 13.71 35.21 -29.79
C ASP A 96 14.00 34.09 -28.79
N ALA A 97 13.68 34.30 -27.51
CA ALA A 97 14.08 33.38 -26.44
C ALA A 97 13.20 32.12 -26.33
N SER A 98 12.21 31.95 -27.19
CA SER A 98 11.13 30.96 -27.06
C SER A 98 11.06 29.95 -28.23
N ASP A 99 12.22 29.48 -28.71
CA ASP A 99 12.31 28.34 -29.61
C ASP A 99 12.44 27.03 -28.82
N GLY A 100 11.31 26.33 -28.66
CA GLY A 100 11.27 24.94 -28.21
C GLY A 100 11.08 24.00 -29.41
N GLU A 101 11.78 22.86 -29.42
CA GLU A 101 11.50 21.79 -30.38
C GLU A 101 10.11 21.20 -30.10
N ALA A 102 9.15 21.47 -30.98
CA ALA A 102 7.84 20.86 -30.94
C ALA A 102 7.83 19.55 -31.74
N PRO A 103 7.28 18.45 -31.19
CA PRO A 103 7.33 17.13 -31.83
C PRO A 103 6.39 16.98 -33.03
N THR A 104 5.60 18.00 -33.37
CA THR A 104 4.65 17.98 -34.50
C THR A 104 4.65 19.33 -35.22
N ILE A 105 4.27 19.31 -36.49
CA ILE A 105 4.11 20.51 -37.34
C ILE A 105 3.14 21.51 -36.71
N HIS A 106 1.99 21.03 -36.21
CA HIS A 106 1.01 21.86 -35.52
C HIS A 106 1.62 22.52 -34.27
N GLY A 107 2.35 21.74 -33.44
CA GLY A 107 2.98 22.25 -32.23
C GLY A 107 3.96 23.39 -32.51
N ARG A 108 4.77 23.27 -33.57
CA ARG A 108 5.73 24.30 -34.00
C ARG A 108 5.04 25.62 -34.32
N TYR A 109 4.02 25.59 -35.18
CA TYR A 109 3.30 26.81 -35.54
C TYR A 109 2.43 27.38 -34.42
N ASN A 110 1.92 26.52 -33.53
CA ASN A 110 1.20 26.99 -32.35
C ASN A 110 2.11 27.74 -31.37
N ALA A 111 3.36 27.28 -31.19
CA ALA A 111 4.36 28.03 -30.41
C ALA A 111 4.66 29.39 -31.06
N MET A 112 4.84 29.42 -32.38
CA MET A 112 5.05 30.67 -33.12
C MET A 112 3.86 31.64 -33.01
N LEU A 113 2.63 31.12 -33.09
CA LEU A 113 1.42 31.90 -32.87
C LEU A 113 1.40 32.51 -31.47
N SER A 114 1.66 31.70 -30.44
CA SER A 114 1.71 32.16 -29.04
C SER A 114 2.73 33.29 -28.84
N ASN A 115 3.92 33.17 -29.44
CA ASN A 115 4.96 34.21 -29.36
C ASN A 115 4.50 35.50 -30.06
N ALA A 116 3.86 35.38 -31.22
CA ALA A 116 3.34 36.52 -31.97
C ALA A 116 2.18 37.23 -31.26
N GLU A 117 1.27 36.47 -30.64
CA GLU A 117 0.17 37.01 -29.81
C GLU A 117 0.71 37.74 -28.58
N THR A 118 1.68 37.14 -27.90
CA THR A 118 2.36 37.74 -26.75
C THR A 118 3.04 39.05 -27.14
N PHE A 119 3.76 39.06 -28.26
CA PHE A 119 4.37 40.25 -28.83
C PHE A 119 3.33 41.35 -29.10
N VAL A 120 2.23 41.03 -29.79
CA VAL A 120 1.16 42.00 -30.09
C VAL A 120 0.61 42.61 -28.80
N ASN A 121 0.29 41.77 -27.80
CA ASN A 121 -0.26 42.22 -26.53
C ASN A 121 0.71 43.12 -25.75
N GLU A 122 1.98 42.76 -25.69
CA GLU A 122 2.99 43.56 -24.98
C GLU A 122 3.28 44.89 -25.68
N VAL A 123 3.25 44.95 -27.02
CA VAL A 123 3.34 46.22 -27.76
C VAL A 123 2.12 47.10 -27.49
N LEU A 124 0.89 46.55 -27.51
CA LEU A 124 -0.32 47.31 -27.17
C LEU A 124 -0.30 47.83 -25.72
N ARG A 125 0.25 47.02 -24.81
CA ARG A 125 0.45 47.42 -23.40
C ARG A 125 1.48 48.55 -23.29
N ALA A 126 2.61 48.45 -23.99
CA ALA A 126 3.59 49.52 -24.07
C ALA A 126 2.98 50.80 -24.65
N ASN A 127 2.23 50.70 -25.74
CA ASN A 127 1.52 51.83 -26.35
C ASN A 127 0.59 52.54 -25.36
N THR A 128 -0.12 51.77 -24.55
CA THR A 128 -1.02 52.30 -23.50
C THR A 128 -0.23 53.03 -22.40
N ASN A 129 0.86 52.42 -21.92
CA ASN A 129 1.70 52.97 -20.86
C ASN A 129 2.46 54.24 -21.30
N PHE A 130 2.79 54.33 -22.59
CA PHE A 130 3.57 55.43 -23.17
C PHE A 130 2.72 56.31 -24.10
N LYS A 131 1.42 56.45 -23.85
CA LYS A 131 0.48 57.23 -24.68
C LYS A 131 0.98 58.66 -24.98
N LYS A 132 1.63 59.31 -24.01
CA LYS A 132 2.21 60.66 -24.20
C LYS A 132 3.32 60.69 -25.24
N VAL A 133 4.17 59.65 -25.30
CA VAL A 133 5.21 59.52 -26.34
C VAL A 133 4.56 59.36 -27.70
N LEU A 134 3.50 58.56 -27.80
CA LEU A 134 2.79 58.37 -29.06
C LEU A 134 2.18 59.68 -29.58
N GLN A 135 1.51 60.43 -28.70
CA GLN A 135 0.92 61.73 -29.04
C GLN A 135 1.95 62.81 -29.38
N ALA A 136 3.15 62.74 -28.80
CA ALA A 136 4.21 63.73 -28.99
C ALA A 136 5.10 63.47 -30.24
N TYR A 137 5.07 62.27 -30.81
CA TYR A 137 5.90 61.89 -31.96
C TYR A 137 5.09 61.24 -33.10
N PRO A 138 3.93 61.79 -33.51
CA PRO A 138 3.00 61.13 -34.43
C PRO A 138 3.65 60.75 -35.77
N ASP A 139 4.41 61.66 -36.38
CA ASP A 139 5.07 61.46 -37.68
C ASP A 139 6.13 60.34 -37.66
N HIS A 140 6.66 60.02 -36.48
CA HIS A 140 7.65 58.97 -36.29
C HIS A 140 7.02 57.64 -35.86
N LEU A 141 5.73 57.61 -35.51
CA LEU A 141 5.00 56.36 -35.24
C LEU A 141 4.65 55.61 -36.52
N ASP A 142 4.48 56.33 -37.62
CA ASP A 142 4.23 55.74 -38.94
C ASP A 142 5.36 54.78 -39.35
N LEU A 143 6.56 54.94 -38.76
CA LEU A 143 7.69 54.03 -38.96
C LEU A 143 7.37 52.58 -38.58
N PHE A 144 6.60 52.35 -37.51
CA PHE A 144 6.30 51.01 -37.00
C PHE A 144 4.83 50.59 -37.16
N LYS A 145 3.91 51.53 -37.44
CA LYS A 145 2.49 51.22 -37.65
C LYS A 145 2.26 50.18 -38.75
N GLY A 146 2.94 50.33 -39.89
CA GLY A 146 2.79 49.42 -41.03
C GLY A 146 3.28 48.00 -40.73
N SER A 147 4.42 47.86 -40.07
CA SER A 147 4.97 46.55 -39.69
C SER A 147 4.19 45.91 -38.55
N PHE A 148 3.70 46.68 -37.58
CA PHE A 148 2.85 46.19 -36.50
C PHE A 148 1.50 45.66 -37.01
N SER A 149 0.77 46.44 -37.81
CA SER A 149 -0.51 45.98 -38.38
C SER A 149 -0.34 44.77 -39.30
N LEU A 150 0.81 44.66 -39.98
CA LEU A 150 1.15 43.45 -40.74
C LEU A 150 1.35 42.24 -39.82
N ILE A 151 2.06 42.40 -38.69
CA ILE A 151 2.21 41.34 -37.69
C ILE A 151 0.85 40.91 -37.16
N GLU A 152 -0.02 41.83 -36.73
CA GLU A 152 -1.38 41.50 -36.24
C GLU A 152 -2.18 40.69 -37.27
N LYS A 153 -2.19 41.13 -38.54
CA LYS A 153 -2.88 40.44 -39.62
C LYS A 153 -2.32 39.04 -39.87
N LEU A 154 -1.00 38.88 -39.84
CA LEU A 154 -0.34 37.59 -40.06
C LEU A 154 -0.55 36.64 -38.86
N THR A 155 -0.56 37.16 -37.63
CA THR A 155 -0.93 36.41 -36.41
C THR A 155 -2.35 35.86 -36.53
N GLU A 156 -3.33 36.69 -36.91
CA GLU A 156 -4.71 36.24 -37.13
C GLU A 156 -4.80 35.22 -38.28
N SER A 157 -4.06 35.44 -39.37
CA SER A 157 -4.01 34.47 -40.47
C SER A 157 -3.44 33.12 -40.03
N LEU A 158 -2.39 33.11 -39.21
CA LEU A 158 -1.78 31.89 -38.69
C LEU A 158 -2.75 31.16 -37.74
N ARG A 159 -3.44 31.90 -36.87
CA ARG A 159 -4.51 31.39 -36.01
C ARG A 159 -5.62 30.74 -36.83
N GLY A 160 -6.05 31.40 -37.92
CA GLY A 160 -7.05 30.87 -38.84
C GLY A 160 -6.65 29.54 -39.47
N GLU A 161 -5.40 29.39 -39.92
CA GLU A 161 -4.90 28.12 -40.48
C GLU A 161 -4.79 27.02 -39.42
N LEU A 162 -4.33 27.35 -38.19
CA LEU A 162 -4.27 26.40 -37.08
C LEU A 162 -5.66 25.92 -36.63
N ASN A 163 -6.64 26.83 -36.56
CA ASN A 163 -8.02 26.48 -36.22
C ASN A 163 -8.66 25.52 -37.21
N ARG A 164 -8.28 25.57 -38.50
CA ARG A 164 -8.74 24.59 -39.51
C ARG A 164 -8.18 23.19 -39.26
N ALA A 165 -7.07 23.05 -38.54
CA ALA A 165 -6.51 21.77 -38.12
C ALA A 165 -7.15 21.20 -36.84
N ALA A 166 -8.08 21.92 -36.20
CA ALA A 166 -8.71 21.51 -34.94
C ALA A 166 -9.34 20.10 -34.96
N PRO A 167 -10.04 19.65 -36.03
CA PRO A 167 -10.57 18.28 -36.09
C PRO A 167 -9.46 17.23 -36.04
N ALA A 168 -8.41 17.39 -36.84
CA ALA A 168 -7.27 16.48 -36.85
C ALA A 168 -6.51 16.48 -35.52
N LEU A 169 -6.44 17.62 -34.84
CA LEU A 169 -5.85 17.73 -33.50
C LEU A 169 -6.68 16.99 -32.44
N SER A 170 -8.01 17.06 -32.52
CA SER A 170 -8.90 16.33 -31.64
C SER A 170 -8.71 14.82 -31.78
N GLU A 171 -8.64 14.33 -33.03
CA GLU A 171 -8.35 12.93 -33.35
C GLU A 171 -6.98 12.49 -32.82
N TYR A 172 -5.93 13.29 -33.05
CA TYR A 172 -4.58 13.05 -32.51
C TYR A 172 -4.58 12.95 -30.99
N ARG A 173 -5.25 13.88 -30.29
CA ARG A 173 -5.34 13.89 -28.82
C ARG A 173 -6.08 12.66 -28.29
N ASN A 174 -7.17 12.25 -28.95
CA ASN A 174 -7.89 11.04 -28.59
C ASN A 174 -6.99 9.80 -28.72
N LEU A 175 -6.32 9.64 -29.87
CA LEU A 175 -5.45 8.49 -30.09
C LEU A 175 -4.26 8.49 -29.12
N ARG A 176 -3.64 9.64 -28.86
CA ARG A 176 -2.57 9.80 -27.87
C ARG A 176 -3.01 9.40 -26.46
N ALA A 177 -4.23 9.76 -26.05
CA ALA A 177 -4.78 9.35 -24.76
C ALA A 177 -4.94 7.82 -24.67
N GLN A 178 -5.39 7.16 -25.75
CA GLN A 178 -5.46 5.69 -25.78
C GLN A 178 -4.07 5.04 -25.75
N LEU A 179 -3.08 5.61 -26.43
CA LEU A 179 -1.68 5.15 -26.35
C LEU A 179 -1.13 5.27 -24.92
N SER A 180 -1.34 6.41 -24.25
CA SER A 180 -0.92 6.57 -22.85
C SER A 180 -1.59 5.55 -21.92
N LYS A 181 -2.88 5.27 -22.14
CA LYS A 181 -3.60 4.21 -21.41
C LYS A 181 -3.00 2.83 -21.68
N LEU A 182 -2.63 2.55 -22.93
CA LEU A 182 -2.00 1.29 -23.32
C LEU A 182 -0.63 1.10 -22.66
N HIS A 183 0.19 2.15 -22.62
CA HIS A 183 1.47 2.14 -21.90
C HIS A 183 1.29 1.89 -20.40
N SER A 184 0.35 2.57 -19.75
CA SER A 184 0.08 2.38 -18.32
C SER A 184 -0.41 0.96 -18.00
N LEU A 185 -1.27 0.38 -18.83
CA LEU A 185 -1.72 -1.00 -18.67
C LEU A 185 -0.58 -2.00 -18.83
N LYS A 186 0.34 -1.75 -19.78
CA LYS A 186 1.53 -2.60 -19.96
C LYS A 186 2.42 -2.59 -18.71
N GLU A 187 2.71 -1.42 -18.17
CA GLU A 187 3.51 -1.28 -16.95
C GLU A 187 2.83 -1.97 -15.75
N GLU A 188 1.50 -1.84 -15.62
CA GLU A 188 0.73 -2.54 -14.59
C GLU A 188 0.83 -4.07 -14.73
N THR A 189 0.71 -4.61 -15.96
CA THR A 189 0.84 -6.04 -16.21
C THR A 189 2.25 -6.56 -15.94
N GLU A 190 3.30 -5.87 -16.38
CA GLU A 190 4.70 -6.27 -16.17
C GLU A 190 5.04 -6.28 -14.66
N ALA A 191 4.56 -5.28 -13.91
CA ALA A 191 4.75 -5.24 -12.47
C ALA A 191 4.04 -6.41 -11.75
N MET A 192 2.79 -6.71 -12.12
CA MET A 192 2.05 -7.83 -11.54
C MET A 192 2.69 -9.19 -11.86
N GLU A 193 3.17 -9.39 -13.08
CA GLU A 193 3.87 -10.62 -13.48
C GLU A 193 5.20 -10.79 -12.73
N GLY A 194 5.94 -9.70 -12.52
CA GLY A 194 7.13 -9.68 -11.67
C GLY A 194 6.83 -10.17 -10.25
N ASP A 195 5.79 -9.62 -9.62
CA ASP A 195 5.37 -9.99 -8.26
C ASP A 195 4.87 -11.44 -8.15
N ILE A 196 4.20 -11.96 -9.19
CA ILE A 196 3.78 -13.37 -9.26
C ILE A 196 5.01 -14.28 -9.35
N SER A 197 5.98 -13.95 -10.20
CA SER A 197 7.19 -14.77 -10.40
C SER A 197 8.07 -14.88 -9.15
N MET A 198 8.23 -13.78 -8.41
CA MET A 198 8.97 -13.77 -7.14
C MET A 198 8.30 -14.63 -6.06
N ASN A 199 6.96 -14.61 -6.01
CA ASN A 199 6.19 -15.44 -5.08
C ASN A 199 6.20 -16.93 -5.45
N GLU A 200 6.34 -17.28 -6.74
CA GLU A 200 6.46 -18.68 -7.18
C GLU A 200 7.79 -19.32 -6.78
N ALA A 201 8.87 -18.54 -6.74
CA ALA A 201 10.17 -19.01 -6.26
C ALA A 201 10.21 -19.25 -4.73
N ALA A 202 9.33 -18.60 -3.97
CA ALA A 202 9.30 -18.67 -2.50
C ALA A 202 8.30 -19.71 -1.93
N GLY A 203 7.37 -20.22 -2.75
CA GLY A 203 6.14 -20.87 -2.28
C GLY A 203 6.04 -22.39 -2.43
N SER A 204 7.12 -23.13 -2.69
CA SER A 204 7.06 -24.60 -2.78
C SER A 204 7.37 -25.26 -1.43
N GLY A 205 6.44 -25.13 -0.48
CA GLY A 205 6.39 -25.91 0.76
C GLY A 205 5.32 -27.01 0.70
N PRO A 206 5.48 -28.15 1.39
CA PRO A 206 4.69 -29.36 1.17
C PRO A 206 3.28 -29.25 1.78
N GLU A 207 2.28 -28.93 0.95
CA GLU A 207 0.86 -28.81 1.34
C GLU A 207 0.18 -30.15 1.71
N SER A 208 0.81 -31.31 1.52
CA SER A 208 0.13 -32.61 1.61
C SER A 208 0.34 -33.40 2.91
N THR A 209 1.16 -32.93 3.86
CA THR A 209 1.44 -33.64 5.12
C THR A 209 0.74 -33.07 6.36
N GLU A 210 0.10 -31.90 6.26
CA GLU A 210 -0.34 -31.14 7.43
C GLU A 210 -1.72 -31.59 7.98
N GLY A 211 -2.62 -32.07 7.12
CA GLY A 211 -3.97 -32.49 7.53
C GLY A 211 -3.99 -33.75 8.40
N ASN A 212 -3.17 -34.74 8.05
CA ASN A 212 -3.04 -35.98 8.82
C ASN A 212 -2.36 -35.74 10.18
N GLU A 213 -1.42 -34.79 10.24
CA GLU A 213 -0.71 -34.46 11.48
C GLU A 213 -1.61 -33.65 12.44
N GLU A 214 -2.47 -32.76 11.93
CA GLU A 214 -3.46 -32.02 12.75
C GLU A 214 -4.43 -32.99 13.45
N GLN A 215 -4.97 -33.96 12.69
CA GLN A 215 -5.89 -34.96 13.24
C GLN A 215 -5.19 -35.84 14.29
N ARG A 216 -3.98 -36.32 13.99
CA ARG A 216 -3.18 -37.14 14.92
C ARG A 216 -2.89 -36.41 16.24
N ILE A 217 -2.47 -35.15 16.19
CA ILE A 217 -2.20 -34.35 17.39
C ILE A 217 -3.49 -34.10 18.18
N SER A 218 -4.61 -33.86 17.50
CA SER A 218 -5.92 -33.68 18.15
C SER A 218 -6.40 -34.95 18.88
N GLU A 219 -6.20 -36.13 18.27
CA GLU A 219 -6.53 -37.42 18.87
C GLU A 219 -5.64 -37.68 20.10
N GLU A 220 -4.33 -37.42 19.99
CA GLU A 220 -3.38 -37.57 21.10
C GLU A 220 -3.71 -36.62 22.27
N LEU A 221 -4.05 -35.37 21.97
CA LEU A 221 -4.46 -34.36 22.96
C LEU A 221 -5.75 -34.77 23.67
N SER A 222 -6.76 -35.25 22.93
CA SER A 222 -8.00 -35.75 23.52
C SER A 222 -7.74 -36.95 24.43
N SER A 223 -6.89 -37.89 24.01
CA SER A 223 -6.49 -39.04 24.83
C SER A 223 -5.81 -38.60 26.13
N LYS A 224 -4.91 -37.61 26.07
CA LYS A 224 -4.19 -37.10 27.25
C LYS A 224 -5.08 -36.32 28.20
N GLN A 225 -6.05 -35.56 27.68
CA GLN A 225 -7.04 -34.85 28.50
C GLN A 225 -8.00 -35.82 29.22
N ASN A 226 -8.39 -36.91 28.56
CA ASN A 226 -9.17 -37.97 29.19
C ASN A 226 -8.37 -38.64 30.32
N GLU A 227 -7.11 -39.00 30.06
CA GLU A 227 -6.20 -39.57 31.06
C GLU A 227 -6.03 -38.63 32.27
N LEU A 228 -5.84 -37.32 32.02
CA LEU A 228 -5.74 -36.29 33.06
C LEU A 228 -7.02 -36.23 33.91
N SER A 229 -8.19 -36.21 33.28
CA SER A 229 -9.49 -36.16 33.97
C SER A 229 -9.74 -37.38 34.86
N GLU A 230 -9.33 -38.57 34.41
CA GLU A 230 -9.43 -39.80 35.19
C GLU A 230 -8.53 -39.75 36.44
N ILE A 231 -7.28 -39.30 36.29
CA ILE A 231 -6.29 -39.19 37.38
C ILE A 231 -6.71 -38.11 38.39
N GLU A 232 -7.21 -36.96 37.92
CA GLU A 232 -7.71 -35.90 38.81
C GLU A 232 -8.91 -36.38 39.63
N ARG A 233 -9.82 -37.15 39.01
CA ARG A 233 -10.94 -37.77 39.73
C ARG A 233 -10.45 -38.77 40.77
N GLU A 234 -9.50 -39.63 40.40
CA GLU A 234 -8.95 -40.65 41.30
C GLU A 234 -8.21 -40.01 42.49
N SER A 235 -7.37 -39.01 42.24
CA SER A 235 -6.65 -38.28 43.29
C SER A 235 -7.60 -37.55 44.23
N SER A 236 -8.66 -36.92 43.70
CA SER A 236 -9.70 -36.27 44.50
C SER A 236 -10.42 -37.26 45.42
N LEU A 237 -10.80 -38.44 44.90
CA LEU A 237 -11.43 -39.51 45.69
C LEU A 237 -10.51 -40.04 46.79
N LEU A 238 -9.23 -40.26 46.49
CA LEU A 238 -8.25 -40.70 47.48
C LEU A 238 -8.05 -39.65 48.58
N HIS A 239 -7.95 -38.37 48.20
CA HIS A 239 -7.84 -37.28 49.16
C HIS A 239 -9.05 -37.22 50.09
N GLN A 240 -10.27 -37.25 49.53
CA GLN A 240 -11.50 -37.27 50.32
C GLN A 240 -11.57 -38.47 51.27
N LYS A 241 -11.15 -39.65 50.80
CA LYS A 241 -11.13 -40.87 51.62
C LYS A 241 -10.14 -40.76 52.78
N ILE A 242 -8.94 -40.25 52.53
CA ILE A 242 -7.93 -40.00 53.56
C ILE A 242 -8.48 -39.00 54.60
N THR A 243 -9.02 -37.86 54.16
CA THR A 243 -9.60 -36.85 55.05
C THR A 243 -10.78 -37.38 55.87
N HIS A 244 -11.61 -38.24 55.28
CA HIS A 244 -12.74 -38.86 55.98
C HIS A 244 -12.27 -39.77 57.12
N LEU A 245 -11.22 -40.56 56.88
CA LEU A 245 -10.65 -41.47 57.87
C LEU A 245 -9.93 -40.73 59.00
N THR A 246 -9.21 -39.64 58.69
CA THR A 246 -8.43 -38.91 59.71
C THR A 246 -9.23 -37.85 60.45
N GLY A 247 -10.23 -37.23 59.81
CA GLY A 247 -11.01 -36.10 60.36
C GLY A 247 -11.60 -36.32 61.76
N PRO A 248 -12.24 -37.47 62.06
CA PRO A 248 -12.76 -37.78 63.39
C PRO A 248 -11.69 -37.79 64.50
N LEU A 249 -10.43 -38.02 64.16
CA LEU A 249 -9.30 -38.14 65.09
C LEU A 249 -8.56 -36.82 65.32
N GLU A 250 -8.89 -35.74 64.61
CA GLU A 250 -8.12 -34.49 64.69
C GLU A 250 -8.14 -33.86 66.10
N ARG A 251 -9.31 -33.76 66.73
CA ARG A 251 -9.41 -33.21 68.09
C ARG A 251 -8.92 -34.19 69.17
N PRO A 252 -9.23 -35.49 69.11
CA PRO A 252 -8.69 -36.49 70.04
C PRO A 252 -7.16 -36.63 69.99
N SER A 253 -6.55 -36.63 68.81
CA SER A 253 -5.09 -36.70 68.68
C SER A 253 -4.37 -35.52 69.32
N LYS A 254 -4.93 -34.29 69.26
CA LYS A 254 -4.40 -33.13 70.01
C LYS A 254 -4.43 -33.34 71.52
N LYS A 255 -5.51 -33.95 72.04
CA LYS A 255 -5.62 -34.27 73.47
C LYS A 255 -4.61 -35.34 73.87
N PHE A 256 -4.47 -36.38 73.06
CA PHE A 256 -3.48 -37.45 73.25
C PHE A 256 -2.06 -36.87 73.29
N ASP A 257 -1.69 -36.03 72.32
CA ASP A 257 -0.38 -35.39 72.27
C ASP A 257 -0.09 -34.53 73.50
N HIS A 258 -1.11 -33.85 74.04
CA HIS A 258 -1.00 -33.07 75.28
C HIS A 258 -0.73 -33.95 76.52
N ILE A 259 -1.28 -35.17 76.55
CA ILE A 259 -1.11 -36.12 77.66
C ILE A 259 0.26 -36.80 77.59
N VAL A 260 0.67 -37.25 76.39
CA VAL A 260 1.86 -38.10 76.21
C VAL A 260 3.15 -37.27 76.01
N GLN A 261 3.04 -36.00 75.62
CA GLN A 261 4.15 -35.02 75.53
C GLN A 261 5.41 -35.52 74.77
N ARG A 262 5.24 -36.35 73.74
CA ARG A 262 6.34 -36.86 72.91
C ARG A 262 6.71 -35.91 71.78
N LYS A 263 7.97 -35.98 71.33
CA LYS A 263 8.43 -35.33 70.09
C LYS A 263 7.84 -36.06 68.88
N GLY A 264 7.15 -35.34 68.00
CA GLY A 264 6.45 -35.92 66.83
C GLY A 264 5.05 -36.44 67.18
N GLY A 265 4.16 -35.54 67.59
CA GLY A 265 2.80 -35.88 68.01
C GLY A 265 1.94 -36.51 66.91
N LEU A 266 1.01 -37.36 67.32
CA LEU A 266 0.04 -38.04 66.45
C LEU A 266 -0.79 -37.07 65.62
N ASN A 267 -1.09 -35.88 66.14
CA ASN A 267 -1.87 -34.86 65.44
C ASN A 267 -1.21 -34.40 64.13
N ALA A 268 0.12 -34.45 64.01
CA ALA A 268 0.80 -34.10 62.75
C ALA A 268 0.41 -35.07 61.63
N PHE A 269 0.43 -36.38 61.92
CA PHE A 269 -0.01 -37.42 60.98
C PHE A 269 -1.49 -37.32 60.61
N ILE A 270 -2.33 -36.90 61.55
CA ILE A 270 -3.78 -36.77 61.33
C ILE A 270 -4.13 -35.53 60.51
N LYS A 271 -3.45 -34.40 60.76
CA LYS A 271 -3.70 -33.12 60.09
C LYS A 271 -3.21 -33.15 58.64
N GLU A 272 -2.02 -33.70 58.41
CA GLU A 272 -1.37 -33.72 57.10
C GLU A 272 -0.87 -35.16 56.77
N PRO A 273 -1.81 -36.13 56.59
CA PRO A 273 -1.47 -37.54 56.42
C PRO A 273 -0.65 -37.82 55.15
N VAL A 274 -0.90 -37.08 54.07
CA VAL A 274 -0.17 -37.25 52.80
C VAL A 274 1.28 -36.79 52.89
N GLU A 275 1.56 -35.76 53.68
CA GLU A 275 2.92 -35.21 53.82
C GLU A 275 3.70 -35.91 54.93
N SER A 276 3.01 -36.23 56.04
CA SER A 276 3.64 -36.81 57.24
C SER A 276 3.90 -38.31 57.13
N LEU A 277 3.15 -39.06 56.29
CA LEU A 277 3.39 -40.48 56.02
C LEU A 277 4.30 -40.65 54.80
N GLY A 278 5.49 -40.08 54.88
CA GLY A 278 6.47 -40.05 53.79
C GLY A 278 7.17 -41.39 53.55
N SER A 279 7.31 -42.21 54.59
CA SER A 279 8.00 -43.50 54.54
C SER A 279 7.29 -44.60 55.34
N GLU A 280 7.68 -45.86 55.12
CA GLU A 280 7.20 -46.99 55.95
C GLU A 280 7.58 -46.86 57.43
N SER A 281 8.70 -46.20 57.72
CA SER A 281 9.14 -45.90 59.09
C SER A 281 8.19 -44.91 59.77
N ASP A 282 7.75 -43.88 59.05
CA ASP A 282 6.78 -42.90 59.53
C ASP A 282 5.42 -43.57 59.77
N TYR A 283 5.01 -44.45 58.86
CA TYR A 283 3.77 -45.22 59.02
C TYR A 283 3.82 -46.20 60.20
N SER A 284 4.97 -46.82 60.45
CA SER A 284 5.16 -47.68 61.61
C SER A 284 5.05 -46.88 62.91
N SER A 285 5.66 -45.69 62.95
CA SER A 285 5.56 -44.77 64.08
C SER A 285 4.12 -44.29 64.32
N PHE A 286 3.40 -43.97 63.23
CA PHE A 286 1.98 -43.63 63.27
C PHE A 286 1.12 -44.75 63.86
N LYS A 287 1.32 -46.00 63.43
CA LYS A 287 0.56 -47.15 63.97
C LYS A 287 0.78 -47.35 65.47
N VAL A 288 2.01 -47.17 65.95
CA VAL A 288 2.32 -47.22 67.39
C VAL A 288 1.53 -46.13 68.14
N LEU A 289 1.59 -44.88 67.67
CA LEU A 289 0.91 -43.77 68.32
C LEU A 289 -0.62 -43.89 68.29
N ILE A 290 -1.20 -44.42 67.20
CA ILE A 290 -2.63 -44.69 67.10
C ILE A 290 -3.07 -45.79 68.08
N ASN A 291 -2.30 -46.88 68.21
CA ASN A 291 -2.60 -47.94 69.16
C ASN A 291 -2.47 -47.45 70.60
N GLU A 292 -1.44 -46.67 70.92
CA GLU A 292 -1.29 -46.01 72.22
C GLU A 292 -2.49 -45.09 72.51
N MET A 293 -3.00 -44.36 71.50
CA MET A 293 -4.20 -43.54 71.66
C MET A 293 -5.45 -44.40 71.95
N ALA A 294 -5.58 -45.57 71.33
CA ALA A 294 -6.66 -46.51 71.61
C ALA A 294 -6.59 -47.02 73.06
N GLU A 295 -5.39 -47.40 73.53
CA GLU A 295 -5.16 -47.84 74.91
C GLU A 295 -5.51 -46.75 75.93
N GLN A 296 -5.11 -45.49 75.67
CA GLN A 296 -5.43 -44.36 76.54
C GLN A 296 -6.93 -44.02 76.54
N LEU A 297 -7.63 -44.30 75.44
CA LEU A 297 -9.09 -44.17 75.36
C LEU A 297 -9.80 -45.30 76.14
N ASP A 298 -9.27 -46.52 76.12
CA ASP A 298 -9.77 -47.66 76.90
C ASP A 298 -9.56 -47.46 78.42
N ALA A 299 -8.41 -46.92 78.81
CA ALA A 299 -8.09 -46.60 80.21
C ALA A 299 -8.89 -45.42 80.78
N GLY A 300 -9.64 -44.68 79.94
CA GLY A 300 -10.40 -43.50 80.34
C GLY A 300 -9.59 -42.21 80.49
N SER A 301 -8.29 -42.23 80.18
CA SER A 301 -7.40 -41.06 80.24
C SER A 301 -7.77 -39.97 79.23
N ILE A 302 -8.41 -40.33 78.11
CA ILE A 302 -8.93 -39.39 77.12
C ILE A 302 -10.45 -39.29 77.25
N GLU A 303 -10.93 -38.26 77.96
CA GLU A 303 -12.36 -38.02 78.08
C GLU A 303 -12.97 -37.50 76.76
N THR A 304 -13.87 -38.31 76.18
CA THR A 304 -14.64 -37.96 74.98
C THR A 304 -16.11 -38.32 75.15
N LYS A 305 -17.01 -37.51 74.57
CA LYS A 305 -18.46 -37.72 74.69
C LYS A 305 -18.95 -38.99 73.97
N ASN A 306 -18.18 -39.53 73.02
CA ASN A 306 -18.55 -40.66 72.16
C ASN A 306 -17.36 -41.62 71.97
N ALA A 307 -16.86 -42.20 73.06
CA ALA A 307 -15.67 -43.06 73.03
C ALA A 307 -15.83 -44.29 72.11
N ALA A 308 -17.04 -44.89 72.04
CA ALA A 308 -17.29 -46.04 71.17
C ALA A 308 -17.09 -45.73 69.67
N ARG A 309 -17.63 -44.61 69.20
CA ARG A 309 -17.48 -44.14 67.81
C ARG A 309 -16.03 -43.78 67.49
N LEU A 310 -15.29 -43.26 68.47
CA LEU A 310 -13.88 -42.94 68.28
C LEU A 310 -13.02 -44.20 68.15
N LYS A 311 -13.31 -45.26 68.92
CA LYS A 311 -12.65 -46.57 68.77
C LYS A 311 -12.91 -47.19 67.41
N GLU A 312 -14.14 -47.09 66.92
CA GLU A 312 -14.52 -47.53 65.57
C GLU A 312 -13.70 -46.78 64.50
N SER A 313 -13.61 -45.44 64.58
CA SER A 313 -12.78 -44.66 63.64
C SER A 313 -11.28 -44.98 63.72
N ILE A 314 -10.76 -45.34 64.91
CA ILE A 314 -9.37 -45.78 65.06
C ILE A 314 -9.16 -47.14 64.37
N ALA A 315 -10.07 -48.10 64.58
CA ALA A 315 -10.01 -49.40 63.93
C ALA A 315 -10.11 -49.28 62.40
N GLU A 316 -11.09 -48.49 61.91
CA GLU A 316 -11.25 -48.20 60.48
C GLU A 316 -9.98 -47.58 59.87
N LEU A 317 -9.31 -46.67 60.58
CA LEU A 317 -8.09 -46.02 60.10
C LEU A 317 -6.89 -46.99 60.06
N LEU A 318 -6.77 -47.89 61.04
CA LEU A 318 -5.72 -48.91 61.06
C LEU A 318 -5.92 -49.95 59.95
N ASP A 319 -7.17 -50.31 59.65
CA ASP A 319 -7.52 -51.29 58.62
C ASP A 319 -7.45 -50.70 57.20
N ALA A 320 -7.62 -49.39 57.04
CA ALA A 320 -7.73 -48.72 55.73
C ALA A 320 -6.41 -48.55 54.96
N ASP A 321 -5.26 -48.97 55.50
CA ASP A 321 -3.93 -48.82 54.89
C ASP A 321 -3.66 -47.41 54.31
N ILE A 322 -3.74 -46.41 55.20
CA ILE A 322 -3.62 -44.98 54.84
C ILE A 322 -2.28 -44.63 54.17
N TYR A 323 -1.21 -45.39 54.45
CA TYR A 323 0.10 -45.19 53.82
C TYR A 323 0.08 -45.49 52.32
N SER A 324 -0.56 -46.59 51.92
CA SER A 324 -0.74 -46.94 50.51
C SER A 324 -1.58 -45.88 49.77
N MET A 325 -2.64 -45.39 50.42
CA MET A 325 -3.47 -44.30 49.86
C MET A 325 -2.69 -43.00 49.69
N ALA A 326 -1.92 -42.59 50.70
CA ALA A 326 -1.08 -41.39 50.65
C ALA A 326 0.01 -41.50 49.56
N SER A 327 0.66 -42.66 49.46
CA SER A 327 1.68 -42.92 48.45
C SER A 327 1.11 -42.91 47.03
N ARG A 328 -0.06 -43.54 46.82
CA ARG A 328 -0.78 -43.51 45.54
C ARG A 328 -1.22 -42.09 45.19
N TYR A 329 -1.71 -41.31 46.15
CA TYR A 329 -2.07 -39.91 45.93
C TYR A 329 -0.87 -39.08 45.45
N ARG A 330 0.30 -39.20 46.08
CA ARG A 330 1.53 -38.51 45.64
C ARG A 330 1.93 -38.88 44.20
N LEU A 331 1.84 -40.17 43.86
CA LEU A 331 2.10 -40.64 42.50
C LEU A 331 1.15 -40.01 41.48
N LEU A 332 -0.14 -39.95 41.79
CA LEU A 332 -1.16 -39.33 40.91
C LEU A 332 -0.94 -37.83 40.75
N VAL A 333 -0.54 -37.12 41.81
CA VAL A 333 -0.19 -35.68 41.75
C VAL A 333 0.99 -35.44 40.82
N HIS A 334 2.06 -36.24 40.93
CA HIS A 334 3.19 -36.18 39.99
C HIS A 334 2.75 -36.45 38.54
N LYS A 335 1.98 -37.52 38.32
CA LYS A 335 1.48 -37.89 36.99
C LYS A 335 0.57 -36.81 36.39
N THR A 336 -0.20 -36.11 37.23
CA THR A 336 -1.02 -34.96 36.82
C THR A 336 -0.16 -33.81 36.30
N SER A 337 0.96 -33.51 36.96
CA SER A 337 1.91 -32.48 36.51
C SER A 337 2.48 -32.81 35.13
N ASP A 338 2.98 -34.04 34.95
CA ASP A 338 3.58 -34.48 33.69
C ASP A 338 2.56 -34.45 32.53
N LEU A 339 1.32 -34.85 32.80
CA LEU A 339 0.25 -34.81 31.80
C LEU A 339 -0.15 -33.38 31.43
N ARG A 340 -0.18 -32.43 32.38
CA ARG A 340 -0.46 -31.02 32.10
C ARG A 340 0.61 -30.40 31.20
N GLU A 341 1.88 -30.71 31.44
CA GLU A 341 2.98 -30.27 30.56
C GLU A 341 2.84 -30.86 29.15
N ALA A 342 2.51 -32.14 29.03
CA ALA A 342 2.29 -32.79 27.74
C ALA A 342 1.10 -32.20 26.97
N VAL A 343 -0.03 -31.94 27.64
CA VAL A 343 -1.20 -31.28 27.04
C VAL A 343 -0.84 -29.88 26.53
N SER A 344 -0.16 -29.07 27.34
CA SER A 344 0.29 -27.73 26.95
C SER A 344 1.22 -27.75 25.73
N ALA A 345 2.15 -28.71 25.66
CA ALA A 345 3.03 -28.87 24.51
C ALA A 345 2.28 -29.25 23.23
N LEU A 346 1.28 -30.15 23.32
CA LEU A 346 0.44 -30.55 22.18
C LEU A 346 -0.45 -29.38 21.71
N GLU A 347 -1.03 -28.61 22.64
CA GLU A 347 -1.80 -27.39 22.32
C GLU A 347 -0.95 -26.36 21.58
N GLY A 348 0.27 -26.11 22.07
CA GLY A 348 1.22 -25.20 21.41
C GLY A 348 1.60 -25.67 20.01
N ARG A 349 1.79 -26.97 19.80
CA ARG A 349 2.11 -27.55 18.49
C ARG A 349 0.93 -27.45 17.52
N LEU A 350 -0.29 -27.73 17.99
CA LEU A 350 -1.52 -27.61 17.20
C LEU A 350 -1.76 -26.16 16.77
N ALA A 351 -1.54 -25.19 17.66
CA ALA A 351 -1.66 -23.77 17.35
C ALA A 351 -0.71 -23.34 16.22
N ARG A 352 0.57 -23.74 16.30
CA ARG A 352 1.56 -23.45 15.24
C ARG A 352 1.20 -24.05 13.89
N LEU A 353 0.70 -25.29 13.87
CA LEU A 353 0.23 -25.93 12.63
C LEU A 353 -0.95 -25.18 12.02
N ARG A 354 -1.93 -24.77 12.83
CA ARG A 354 -3.08 -23.99 12.36
C ARG A 354 -2.66 -22.62 11.82
N GLU A 355 -1.70 -21.96 12.46
CA GLU A 355 -1.15 -20.68 12.02
C GLU A 355 -0.41 -20.81 10.67
N ALA A 356 0.41 -21.85 10.52
CA ALA A 356 1.11 -22.15 9.27
C ALA A 356 0.11 -22.42 8.13
N LYS A 357 -0.91 -23.26 8.37
CA LYS A 357 -1.98 -23.57 7.40
C LYS A 357 -2.76 -22.33 6.98
N ASN A 358 -3.14 -21.47 7.94
CA ASN A 358 -3.84 -20.22 7.64
C ASN A 358 -2.97 -19.25 6.84
N SER A 359 -1.67 -19.19 7.14
CA SER A 359 -0.72 -18.35 6.41
C SER A 359 -0.52 -18.84 4.98
N SER A 360 -0.37 -20.16 4.79
CA SER A 360 -0.29 -20.78 3.45
C SER A 360 -1.56 -20.52 2.64
N ARG A 361 -2.74 -20.72 3.24
CA ARG A 361 -4.03 -20.45 2.59
C ARG A 361 -4.17 -19.00 2.15
N ARG A 362 -3.81 -18.03 3.01
CA ARG A 362 -3.83 -16.59 2.65
C ARG A 362 -2.86 -16.28 1.51
N ALA A 363 -1.68 -16.88 1.50
CA ALA A 363 -0.72 -16.72 0.41
C ALA A 363 -1.28 -17.28 -0.91
N SER A 364 -1.93 -18.45 -0.87
CA SER A 364 -2.60 -19.06 -2.03
C SER A 364 -3.76 -18.21 -2.55
N GLU A 365 -4.66 -17.73 -1.67
CA GLU A 365 -5.77 -16.84 -2.03
C GLU A 365 -5.26 -15.50 -2.61
N SER A 366 -4.19 -14.93 -2.04
CA SER A 366 -3.54 -13.72 -2.56
C SER A 366 -2.95 -13.93 -3.96
N LYS A 367 -2.29 -15.07 -4.17
CA LYS A 367 -1.74 -15.45 -5.47
C LYS A 367 -2.83 -15.62 -6.53
N GLU A 368 -3.93 -16.28 -6.19
CA GLU A 368 -5.05 -16.45 -7.11
C GLU A 368 -5.70 -15.12 -7.46
N SER A 369 -5.86 -14.23 -6.48
CA SER A 369 -6.34 -12.85 -6.68
C SER A 369 -5.42 -12.06 -7.64
N MET A 370 -4.10 -12.12 -7.44
CA MET A 370 -3.14 -11.48 -8.34
C MET A 370 -3.19 -12.05 -9.76
N LYS A 371 -3.29 -13.37 -9.92
CA LYS A 371 -3.45 -14.00 -11.25
C LYS A 371 -4.72 -13.52 -11.95
N ARG A 372 -5.85 -13.43 -11.23
CA ARG A 372 -7.10 -12.90 -11.80
C ARG A 372 -6.94 -11.44 -12.24
N ARG A 373 -6.36 -10.58 -11.41
CA ARG A 373 -6.09 -9.17 -11.76
C ARG A 373 -5.18 -9.03 -12.98
N ALA A 374 -4.12 -9.84 -13.07
CA ALA A 374 -3.24 -9.86 -14.24
C ALA A 374 -4.00 -10.25 -15.52
N THR A 375 -4.85 -11.29 -15.46
CA THR A 375 -5.68 -11.68 -16.61
C THR A 375 -6.70 -10.60 -17.01
N GLU A 376 -7.30 -9.90 -16.04
CA GLU A 376 -8.22 -8.79 -16.32
C GLU A 376 -7.49 -7.60 -16.94
N ALA A 377 -6.29 -7.27 -16.46
CA ALA A 377 -5.45 -6.20 -17.01
C ALA A 377 -5.02 -6.53 -18.44
N ALA A 378 -4.60 -7.78 -18.72
CA ALA A 378 -4.29 -8.24 -20.07
C ALA A 378 -5.49 -8.13 -21.02
N ALA A 379 -6.69 -8.55 -20.59
CA ALA A 379 -7.90 -8.42 -21.39
C ALA A 379 -8.27 -6.94 -21.68
N ARG A 380 -8.08 -6.04 -20.70
CA ARG A 380 -8.25 -4.60 -20.90
C ARG A 380 -7.23 -4.04 -21.88
N MET A 381 -5.98 -4.51 -21.80
CA MET A 381 -4.90 -4.12 -22.70
C MET A 381 -5.24 -4.50 -24.15
N ASP A 382 -5.74 -5.71 -24.38
CA ASP A 382 -6.22 -6.15 -25.70
C ASP A 382 -7.38 -5.29 -26.23
N GLY A 383 -8.31 -4.90 -25.34
CA GLY A 383 -9.39 -3.98 -25.69
C GLY A 383 -8.89 -2.59 -26.13
N VAL A 384 -7.96 -2.01 -25.38
CA VAL A 384 -7.35 -0.70 -25.73
C VAL A 384 -6.52 -0.82 -27.00
N LYS A 385 -5.78 -1.92 -27.16
CA LYS A 385 -5.01 -2.22 -28.38
C LYS A 385 -5.92 -2.22 -29.61
N ALA A 386 -7.01 -2.98 -29.58
CA ALA A 386 -7.96 -3.04 -30.69
C ALA A 386 -8.57 -1.66 -30.99
N GLU A 387 -8.83 -0.87 -29.96
CA GLU A 387 -9.32 0.50 -30.13
C GLU A 387 -8.28 1.41 -30.78
N VAL A 388 -7.00 1.34 -30.38
CA VAL A 388 -5.91 2.10 -31.03
C VAL A 388 -5.79 1.71 -32.51
N GLU A 389 -5.81 0.41 -32.83
CA GLU A 389 -5.76 -0.08 -34.21
C GLU A 389 -6.96 0.42 -35.03
N ARG A 390 -8.15 0.43 -34.44
CA ARG A 390 -9.38 0.96 -35.05
C ARG A 390 -9.26 2.46 -35.32
N LEU A 391 -8.78 3.24 -34.35
CA LEU A 391 -8.61 4.69 -34.47
C LEU A 391 -7.54 5.07 -35.50
N PHE A 392 -6.45 4.32 -35.61
CA PHE A 392 -5.44 4.54 -36.66
C PHE A 392 -6.03 4.33 -38.06
N LEU A 393 -6.89 3.32 -38.24
CA LEU A 393 -7.59 3.10 -39.49
C LEU A 393 -8.61 4.20 -39.76
N GLU A 394 -9.39 4.60 -38.76
CA GLU A 394 -10.41 5.64 -38.90
C GLU A 394 -9.81 7.01 -39.22
N TYR A 395 -8.79 7.44 -38.46
CA TYR A 395 -8.26 8.81 -38.55
C TYR A 395 -7.18 8.97 -39.62
N TYR A 396 -6.38 7.94 -39.87
CA TYR A 396 -5.23 8.02 -40.76
C TYR A 396 -5.29 7.03 -41.93
N ASN A 397 -6.36 6.24 -42.05
CA ASN A 397 -6.49 5.16 -43.05
C ASN A 397 -5.29 4.19 -43.03
N ARG A 398 -4.70 3.99 -41.85
CA ARG A 398 -3.55 3.11 -41.64
C ARG A 398 -3.98 1.87 -40.89
N ARG A 399 -3.76 0.71 -41.52
CA ARG A 399 -4.03 -0.58 -40.90
C ARG A 399 -2.77 -1.07 -40.20
N ILE A 400 -2.79 -1.04 -38.87
CA ILE A 400 -1.67 -1.50 -38.04
C ILE A 400 -2.07 -2.72 -37.21
N SER A 401 -1.08 -3.45 -36.73
CA SER A 401 -1.22 -4.53 -35.76
C SER A 401 -0.17 -4.30 -34.67
N ILE A 402 -0.62 -4.03 -33.45
CA ILE A 402 0.26 -3.66 -32.35
C ILE A 402 0.89 -4.92 -31.74
N MET A 403 2.21 -4.93 -31.66
CA MET A 403 2.99 -5.97 -31.01
C MET A 403 3.38 -5.47 -29.61
N ILE A 404 2.83 -6.10 -28.59
CA ILE A 404 3.25 -5.92 -27.20
C ILE A 404 4.28 -7.03 -26.98
N GLY A 405 5.53 -6.64 -26.71
CA GLY A 405 6.67 -7.57 -26.68
C GLY A 405 6.41 -8.78 -25.80
N GLN A 406 6.78 -9.96 -26.31
CA GLN A 406 7.08 -11.14 -25.49
C GLN A 406 8.43 -10.96 -24.80
#